data_AF-X1LH89-F1
#
_entry.id   AF-X1LH89-F1
#
_cell.length_a   1.000
_cell.length_b   1.000
_cell.length_c   1.000
_cell.angle_alpha   90.00
_cell.angle_beta   90.00
_cell.angle_gamma   90.00
#
_symmetry.space_group_name_H-M   'P 1'
#
loop_
_entity.id
_entity.type
_entity.pdbx_description
1 polymer ?
#
loop_
_entity_poly.entity_id
_entity_poly.type
_entity_poly.pdbx_seq_one_letter_code
_entity_poly.pdbx_strand_id
1 'polypeptide(L)'
;MEKIFLPYGKEKIPISLPQKNLLKICLLKKTSGVKDNTKVIKEAIKDPIGSPTIPKIAQGKRTAVVICTDTTRPTPDKLLIPP
;
A
#
# COMPACT_ATOMS: atom_id res chain seq x y z
N MET A 1 -22.22 -5.53 25.30
CA MET A 1 -22.29 -4.82 24.01
C MET A 1 -20.87 -4.61 23.55
N GLU A 2 -20.56 -4.92 22.30
CA GLU A 2 -19.24 -4.68 21.70
C GLU A 2 -19.30 -3.43 20.82
N LYS A 3 -18.34 -2.52 20.96
CA LYS A 3 -18.30 -1.26 20.21
C LYS A 3 -17.20 -1.31 19.15
N ILE A 4 -17.56 -1.10 17.88
CA ILE A 4 -16.63 -1.14 16.74
C ILE A 4 -16.75 0.16 15.94
N PHE A 5 -15.68 0.57 15.28
CA PHE A 5 -15.65 1.76 14.43
C PHE A 5 -15.54 1.36 12.97
N LEU A 6 -16.54 1.74 12.16
CA LEU A 6 -16.55 1.48 10.72
C LEU A 6 -16.08 2.73 9.95
N PRO A 7 -15.15 2.59 8.98
CA PRO A 7 -14.82 3.70 8.09
C PRO A 7 -16.04 4.08 7.24
N TYR A 8 -16.38 5.37 7.23
CA TYR A 8 -17.51 5.90 6.45
C TYR A 8 -17.21 7.33 5.99
N GLY A 9 -16.98 7.51 4.69
CA GLY A 9 -16.56 8.79 4.12
C GLY A 9 -15.23 9.26 4.71
N LYS A 10 -15.22 10.44 5.33
CA LYS A 10 -14.04 11.04 5.97
C LYS A 10 -13.89 10.66 7.45
N GLU A 11 -14.86 9.95 8.01
CA GLU A 11 -14.95 9.68 9.44
C GLU A 11 -15.02 8.19 9.75
N LYS A 12 -15.10 7.87 11.04
CA LYS A 12 -15.40 6.54 11.52
C LYS A 12 -16.66 6.58 12.37
N ILE A 13 -17.66 5.81 11.99
CA ILE A 13 -18.92 5.74 12.73
C ILE A 13 -18.85 4.64 13.79
N PRO A 14 -19.29 4.91 15.04
CA PRO A 14 -19.37 3.90 16.08
C PRO A 14 -20.62 3.03 15.87
N ILE A 15 -20.46 1.71 15.96
CA ILE A 15 -21.56 0.74 16.04
C ILE A 15 -21.47 -0.03 17.35
N SER A 16 -22.61 -0.38 17.93
CA SER A 16 -22.70 -1.18 19.15
C SER A 16 -23.56 -2.41 18.91
N LEU A 17 -22.99 -3.60 19.05
CA LEU A 17 -23.68 -4.86 18.81
C LEU A 17 -23.82 -5.67 20.12
N PRO A 18 -24.98 -6.29 20.38
CA PRO A 18 -25.10 -7.26 21.46
C PRO A 18 -24.17 -8.45 21.20
N GLN A 19 -23.45 -8.91 22.23
CA GLN A 19 -22.49 -10.01 22.08
C GLN A 19 -23.15 -11.30 21.58
N LYS A 20 -24.40 -11.58 21.97
CA LYS A 20 -25.19 -12.72 21.49
C LYS A 20 -25.42 -12.72 19.96
N ASN A 21 -25.29 -11.56 19.31
CA ASN A 21 -25.43 -11.38 17.87
C ASN A 21 -24.08 -11.26 17.15
N LEU A 22 -22.96 -11.26 17.88
CA LEU A 22 -21.63 -11.07 17.32
C LEU A 22 -20.93 -12.42 17.15
N LEU A 23 -20.82 -12.90 15.92
CA LEU A 23 -20.09 -14.13 15.62
C LEU A 23 -18.56 -13.92 15.68
N LYS A 24 -18.05 -12.91 14.98
CA LYS A 24 -16.61 -12.62 14.89
C LYS A 24 -16.33 -11.22 14.37
N ILE A 25 -15.21 -10.64 14.78
CA ILE A 25 -14.61 -9.45 14.16
C ILE A 25 -13.37 -9.90 13.37
N CYS A 26 -13.39 -9.68 12.04
CA CYS A 26 -12.29 -10.05 11.15
C CYS A 26 -11.47 -8.80 10.80
N LEU A 27 -10.33 -8.63 11.47
CA LEU A 27 -9.39 -7.53 11.19
C LEU A 27 -8.17 -8.05 10.44
N LEU A 28 -7.55 -7.16 9.65
CA LEU A 28 -6.25 -7.43 9.06
C LEU A 28 -5.22 -7.69 10.17
N LYS A 29 -4.32 -8.65 9.93
CA LYS A 29 -3.16 -8.84 10.79
C LYS A 29 -2.31 -7.58 10.72
N LYS A 30 -2.15 -6.90 11.86
CA LYS A 30 -1.28 -5.71 11.94
C LYS A 30 0.15 -6.13 11.59
N THR A 31 0.69 -5.51 10.56
CA THR A 31 2.11 -5.60 10.20
C THR A 31 2.71 -4.23 10.42
N SER A 32 3.84 -4.17 11.13
CA SER A 32 4.58 -2.92 11.27
C SER A 32 5.07 -2.46 9.90
N GLY A 33 4.85 -1.19 9.59
CA GLY A 33 5.48 -0.57 8.43
C GLY A 33 7.02 -0.54 8.59
N VAL A 34 7.70 -0.22 7.49
CA VAL A 34 9.14 0.01 7.51
C VAL A 34 9.46 1.37 8.15
N LYS A 35 10.66 1.51 8.71
CA LYS A 35 11.09 2.75 9.38
C LYS A 35 11.32 3.91 8.40
N ASP A 36 11.87 3.60 7.23
CA ASP A 36 12.20 4.57 6.18
C ASP A 36 11.71 4.03 4.83
N ASN A 37 10.55 4.53 4.39
CA ASN A 37 9.93 4.12 3.13
C ASN A 37 10.85 4.39 1.93
N THR A 38 11.52 5.53 1.92
CA THR A 38 12.37 5.95 0.79
C THR A 38 13.56 5.02 0.65
N LYS A 39 14.21 4.68 1.77
CA LYS A 39 15.33 3.75 1.78
C LYS A 39 14.91 2.38 1.26
N VAL A 40 13.81 1.82 1.79
CA VAL A 40 13.33 0.48 1.40
C VAL A 40 12.93 0.43 -0.07
N ILE A 41 12.25 1.46 -0.59
CA ILE A 41 11.91 1.56 -2.01
C ILE A 41 13.17 1.53 -2.88
N LYS A 42 14.19 2.31 -2.53
CA LYS A 42 15.46 2.37 -3.27
C LYS A 42 16.20 1.03 -3.24
N GLU A 43 16.19 0.33 -2.10
CA GLU A 43 16.80 -0.99 -1.97
C GLU A 43 16.07 -2.02 -2.84
N ALA A 44 14.74 -2.04 -2.82
CA ALA A 44 13.93 -2.96 -3.62
C ALA A 44 14.12 -2.76 -5.14
N ILE A 45 14.28 -1.52 -5.61
CA ILE A 45 14.53 -1.24 -7.03
C ILE A 45 15.91 -1.73 -7.47
N LYS A 46 16.90 -1.74 -6.55
CA LYS A 46 18.27 -2.21 -6.84
C LYS A 46 18.39 -3.73 -6.84
N ASP A 47 17.54 -4.42 -6.09
CA ASP A 47 17.54 -5.88 -5.94
C ASP A 47 16.22 -6.51 -6.44
N PRO A 48 16.03 -6.62 -7.77
CA PRO A 48 14.80 -7.13 -8.36
C PRO A 48 14.61 -8.64 -8.14
N ILE A 49 13.38 -9.05 -7.87
CA ILE A 49 13.01 -10.46 -7.72
C ILE A 49 12.77 -11.06 -9.12
N GLY A 50 13.61 -12.02 -9.52
CA GLY A 50 13.38 -12.82 -10.72
C GLY A 50 13.44 -12.07 -12.06
N SER A 51 14.05 -10.88 -12.10
CA SER A 51 14.21 -10.09 -13.33
C SER A 51 15.52 -9.28 -13.34
N PRO A 52 16.00 -8.81 -14.51
CA PRO A 52 17.12 -7.86 -14.57
C PRO A 52 16.75 -6.51 -13.95
N THR A 53 17.77 -5.74 -13.56
CA THR A 53 17.57 -4.38 -13.07
C THR A 53 17.04 -3.44 -14.16
N ILE A 54 16.35 -2.37 -13.76
CA ILE A 54 15.82 -1.36 -14.71
C ILE A 54 16.91 -0.83 -15.67
N PRO A 55 18.15 -0.50 -15.23
CA PRO A 55 19.21 -0.08 -16.15
C PRO A 55 19.57 -1.12 -17.21
N LYS A 56 19.54 -2.42 -16.87
CA LYS A 56 19.77 -3.49 -17.85
C LYS A 56 18.63 -3.57 -18.86
N ILE A 57 17.38 -3.43 -18.42
CA ILE A 57 16.20 -3.46 -19.29
C ILE A 57 16.18 -2.24 -20.23
N ALA A 58 16.58 -1.07 -19.74
CA ALA A 58 16.58 0.18 -20.48
C ALA A 58 17.72 0.31 -21.49
N GLN A 59 18.72 -0.58 -21.47
CA GLN A 59 19.88 -0.50 -22.34
C GLN A 59 19.47 -0.50 -23.83
N GLY A 60 19.89 0.55 -24.55
CA GLY A 60 19.57 0.74 -25.97
C GLY A 60 18.12 1.15 -26.27
N LYS A 61 17.28 1.37 -25.25
CA LYS A 61 15.91 1.88 -25.42
C LYS A 61 15.92 3.40 -25.49
N ARG A 62 15.09 3.96 -26.36
CA ARG A 62 14.94 5.42 -26.55
C ARG A 62 13.72 6.01 -25.86
N THR A 63 12.73 5.16 -25.56
CA THR A 63 11.45 5.56 -24.98
C THR A 63 11.09 4.58 -23.86
N ALA A 64 10.42 5.09 -22.83
CA ALA A 64 9.88 4.29 -21.74
C ALA A 64 8.48 4.81 -21.39
N VAL A 65 7.63 3.91 -20.91
CA VAL A 65 6.32 4.23 -20.35
C VAL A 65 6.28 3.66 -18.94
N VAL A 66 5.89 4.49 -17.97
CA VAL A 66 5.67 4.08 -16.59
C VAL A 66 4.16 4.05 -16.35
N ILE A 67 3.61 2.87 -16.10
CA ILE A 67 2.19 2.72 -15.77
C ILE A 67 2.03 2.97 -14.27
N CYS A 68 1.15 3.89 -13.92
CA CYS A 68 0.91 4.33 -12.53
C CYS A 68 -0.55 4.10 -12.17
N THR A 69 -0.85 4.01 -10.87
CA THR A 69 -2.24 3.91 -10.41
C THR A 69 -2.96 5.26 -10.49
N ASP A 70 -4.28 5.23 -10.57
CA ASP A 70 -5.10 6.44 -10.50
C ASP A 70 -5.32 6.91 -9.04
N THR A 71 -6.09 7.99 -8.88
CA THR A 71 -6.37 8.62 -7.58
C THR A 71 -7.23 7.77 -6.65
N THR A 72 -7.82 6.67 -7.12
CA THR A 72 -8.62 5.77 -6.29
C THR A 72 -7.75 4.83 -5.44
N ARG A 73 -6.43 4.80 -5.71
CA ARG A 73 -5.48 3.98 -4.98
C ARG A 73 -4.66 4.82 -3.99
N PRO A 74 -4.45 4.33 -2.75
CA PRO A 74 -3.63 5.02 -1.76
C PRO A 74 -2.12 4.77 -1.98
N THR A 75 -1.69 4.67 -3.24
CA THR A 75 -0.29 4.39 -3.61
C THR A 75 0.57 5.62 -3.29
N PRO A 76 1.77 5.45 -2.68
CA PRO A 76 2.64 6.57 -2.36
C PRO A 76 3.42 7.04 -3.60
N ASP A 77 2.72 7.52 -4.63
CA ASP A 77 3.30 7.82 -5.95
C ASP A 77 4.42 8.87 -5.87
N LYS A 78 4.32 9.84 -4.96
CA LYS A 78 5.38 10.85 -4.71
C LYS A 78 6.72 10.25 -4.29
N LEU A 79 6.72 9.04 -3.72
CA LEU A 79 7.94 8.33 -3.33
C LEU A 79 8.45 7.40 -4.44
N LEU A 80 7.54 6.86 -5.25
CA LEU A 80 7.85 5.88 -6.30
C LEU A 80 8.28 6.55 -7.62
N ILE A 81 7.69 7.71 -7.93
CA ILE A 81 7.88 8.42 -9.19
C ILE A 81 8.33 9.85 -8.86
N PRO A 82 9.64 10.07 -8.64
CA PRO A 82 10.17 11.41 -8.44
C PRO A 82 9.99 12.26 -9.71
N PRO A 83 9.92 13.60 -9.59
CA PRO A 83 9.88 14.52 -10.73
C PRO A 83 11.13 14.43 -11.61
#